data_AF-A0AAN7DYQ9-F1
#
_entry.id   AF-A0AAN7DYQ9-F1
#
_cell.length_a   1.000
_cell.length_b   1.000
_cell.length_c   1.000
_cell.angle_alpha   90.00
_cell.angle_beta   90.00
_cell.angle_gamma   90.00
#
_symmetry.space_group_name_H-M   'P 1'
#
loop_
_entity.id
_entity.type
_entity.pdbx_description
1 polymer ?
#
loop_
_entity_poly.entity_id
_entity_poly.type
_entity_poly.pdbx_seq_one_letter_code
_entity_poly.pdbx_strand_id
1 'polypeptide(L)' 'MGWFKSLLSPLKKIWDRLHSSNRNRRGIYILYKDVKSCPCEDVQVLWSILVESHSHTPSLPST' A
#
# COMPACT_ATOMS: atom_id res chain seq x y z
N MET A 1 -2.45 -15.45 -34.01
CA MET A 1 -2.40 -14.07 -33.46
C MET A 1 -2.31 -14.10 -31.93
N GLY A 2 -1.18 -14.57 -31.37
CA GLY A 2 -0.99 -14.71 -29.91
C GLY A 2 -0.10 -13.63 -29.26
N TRP A 3 0.53 -12.76 -30.08
CA TRP A 3 1.56 -11.84 -29.62
C TRP A 3 1.01 -10.72 -28.70
N PHE A 4 -0.21 -10.23 -28.96
CA PHE A 4 -0.85 -9.21 -28.12
C PHE A 4 -1.10 -9.67 -26.67
N LYS A 5 -1.39 -10.96 -26.45
CA LYS A 5 -1.54 -11.51 -25.09
C LYS A 5 -0.23 -11.50 -24.31
N SER A 6 0.90 -11.74 -24.98
CA SER A 6 2.23 -11.71 -24.36
C SER A 6 2.65 -10.29 -23.98
N LEU A 7 2.30 -9.28 -24.78
CA LEU A 7 2.55 -7.86 -24.51
C LEU A 7 1.66 -7.27 -23.41
N LEU A 8 0.41 -7.70 -23.29
CA LEU A 8 -0.54 -7.19 -22.28
C LEU A 8 -0.38 -7.83 -20.90
N SER A 9 0.20 -9.04 -20.83
CA SER A 9 0.44 -9.75 -19.57
C SER A 9 1.37 -9.01 -18.59
N PRO A 10 2.54 -8.47 -19.00
CA PRO A 10 3.39 -7.70 -18.11
C PRO A 10 2.75 -6.38 -17.68
N LEU A 11 1.99 -5.72 -18.58
CA LEU A 11 1.26 -4.49 -18.27
C LEU A 11 0.15 -4.74 -17.23
N LYS A 12 -0.57 -5.86 -17.33
CA LYS A 12 -1.59 -6.23 -16.36
C LYS A 12 -0.98 -6.47 -14.98
N LYS A 13 0.20 -7.10 -14.90
CA LYS A 13 0.94 -7.31 -13.64
C LYS A 13 1.39 -5.99 -13.00
N ILE A 14 1.83 -5.03 -13.82
CA ILE A 14 2.20 -3.68 -13.37
C ILE A 14 0.96 -2.91 -12.90
N TRP A 15 -0.15 -3.01 -13.63
CA TRP A 15 -1.42 -2.39 -13.26
C TRP A 15 -1.92 -2.93 -11.92
N ASP A 16 -1.95 -4.25 -11.74
CA ASP A 16 -2.38 -4.89 -10.49
C ASP A 16 -1.47 -4.45 -9.30
N ARG A 17 -0.16 -4.30 -9.53
CA ARG A 17 0.80 -3.79 -8.52
C ARG A 17 0.58 -2.31 -8.19
N LEU A 18 0.34 -1.47 -9.20
CA LEU A 18 0.11 -0.03 -9.02
C LEU A 18 -1.24 0.25 -8.36
N HIS A 19 -2.29 -0.48 -8.76
CA HIS A 19 -3.63 -0.35 -8.18
C HIS A 19 -3.66 -0.82 -6.73
N SER A 20 -2.92 -1.88 -6.40
CA SER A 20 -2.74 -2.33 -5.01
C SER A 20 -2.01 -1.27 -4.17
N SER A 21 -0.91 -0.72 -4.67
CA SER A 21 -0.17 0.35 -3.98
C SER A 21 -1.01 1.61 -3.75
N ASN A 22 -1.79 2.04 -4.75
CA ASN A 22 -2.67 3.22 -4.64
C ASN A 22 -3.81 2.99 -3.64
N ARG A 23 -4.40 1.79 -3.65
CA ARG A 23 -5.44 1.41 -2.68
C ARG A 23 -4.90 1.40 -1.24
N ASN A 24 -3.68 0.91 -1.02
CA ASN A 24 -3.02 0.95 0.29
C ASN A 24 -2.74 2.39 0.74
N ARG A 25 -2.28 3.27 -0.17
CA ARG A 25 -2.06 4.69 0.14
C ARG A 25 -3.34 5.48 0.43
N ARG A 26 -4.46 5.15 -0.21
CA ARG A 26 -5.76 5.75 0.15
C ARG A 26 -6.28 5.22 1.48
N GLY A 27 -6.14 3.92 1.75
CA GLY A 27 -6.54 3.30 3.02
C GLY A 27 -5.80 3.89 4.21
N ILE A 28 -4.47 4.06 4.12
CA ILE A 28 -3.67 4.63 5.21
C ILE A 28 -4.07 6.08 5.52
N TYR A 29 -4.46 6.86 4.50
CA TYR A 29 -4.91 8.24 4.68
C TYR A 29 -6.26 8.32 5.40
N ILE A 30 -7.18 7.38 5.14
CA ILE A 30 -8.46 7.28 5.86
C ILE A 30 -8.19 6.91 7.33
N LEU A 31 -7.37 5.89 7.58
CA LEU A 31 -6.98 5.50 8.94
C LEU A 31 -6.30 6.64 9.71
N TYR A 32 -5.41 7.40 9.05
CA TYR A 32 -4.80 8.59 9.66
C TYR A 32 -5.85 9.61 10.13
N LYS A 33 -6.89 9.85 9.31
CA LYS A 33 -7.96 10.77 9.69
C LYS A 33 -8.73 10.28 10.91
N ASP A 34 -8.98 8.98 11.00
CA ASP A 34 -9.73 8.36 12.11
C ASP A 34 -8.88 8.31 13.40
N VAL A 35 -7.57 8.04 13.28
CA VAL A 35 -6.63 8.09 14.42
C VAL A 35 -6.53 9.52 14.97
N LYS A 36 -6.48 10.52 14.08
CA LYS A 36 -6.36 11.93 14.50
C LYS A 36 -7.60 12.44 15.25
N SER A 37 -8.80 11.94 14.93
CA SER A 37 -10.03 12.31 15.63
C SER A 37 -10.26 11.52 16.92
N CYS A 38 -9.49 10.46 17.15
CA CYS A 38 -9.58 9.61 18.32
C CYS A 38 -8.68 10.13 19.47
N PRO A 39 -9.21 10.38 20.68
CA PRO A 39 -8.42 10.81 21.83
C PRO A 39 -7.70 9.67 22.57
N CYS A 40 -7.89 8.41 22.14
CA CYS A 40 -7.32 7.25 22.83
C CYS A 40 -5.82 7.10 22.58
N GLU A 41 -5.03 7.00 23.65
CA GLU A 41 -3.58 6.84 23.56
C GLU A 41 -3.16 5.53 22.88
N ASP A 42 -3.85 4.42 23.17
CA ASP A 42 -3.57 3.11 22.56
C ASP A 42 -3.64 3.14 21.03
N VAL A 43 -4.57 3.94 20.48
CA VAL A 43 -4.76 4.10 19.04
C VAL A 43 -3.58 4.86 18.42
N GLN A 44 -3.03 5.84 19.13
CA GLN A 44 -1.82 6.57 18.71
C GLN A 44 -0.57 5.68 18.73
N VAL A 45 -0.47 4.78 19.72
CA VAL A 45 0.63 3.79 19.81
C VAL A 45 0.53 2.78 18.67
N LEU A 46 -0.66 2.23 18.41
CA LEU A 46 -0.91 1.31 17.29
C LEU A 46 -0.59 1.96 15.94
N TRP A 47 -0.96 3.23 15.77
CA TRP A 47 -0.61 4.01 14.58
C TRP A 47 0.90 4.19 14.43
N SER A 48 1.62 4.47 15.52
CA SER A 48 3.07 4.62 15.50
C SER A 48 3.77 3.32 15.09
N ILE A 49 3.32 2.17 15.60
CA ILE A 49 3.82 0.84 15.20
C ILE A 49 3.54 0.58 13.70
N LEU A 50 2.35 0.94 13.22
CA LEU A 50 1.98 0.79 11.81
C LEU A 50 2.88 1.64 10.90
N VAL A 51 3.15 2.89 11.27
CA VAL A 51 4.03 3.79 10.50
C VAL A 51 5.47 3.28 10.50
N GLU A 52 5.98 2.85 11.66
CA GLU A 52 7.32 2.27 11.81
C GLU A 52 7.48 1.03 10.90
N SER A 53 6.55 0.07 10.96
CA SER A 53 6.59 -1.15 10.14
C SER A 53 6.54 -0.86 8.63
N HIS A 54 5.78 0.15 8.20
CA HIS A 54 5.75 0.59 6.80
C HIS A 54 7.05 1.25 6.34
N SER A 55 7.73 1.98 7.22
CA SER A 55 9.03 2.59 6.92
C SER A 55 10.16 1.54 6.86
N HIS A 56 10.01 0.47 7.63
CA HIS A 56 10.98 -0.61 7.73
C HIS A 56 10.79 -1.74 6.73
N THR A 57 9.70 -1.78 5.95
CA THR A 57 9.70 -2.61 4.75
C THR A 57 10.69 -2.02 3.75
N PRO A 58 11.88 -2.61 3.55
CA PRO A 58 12.67 -2.23 2.39
C PRO A 58 11.79 -2.61 1.21
N SER A 59 11.63 -1.71 0.25
CA SER A 59 11.13 -2.09 -1.05
C SER A 59 12.05 -3.19 -1.58
N LEU A 60 11.73 -4.46 -1.30
CA LEU A 60 12.49 -5.58 -1.83
C LEU A 60 12.44 -5.39 -3.34
N PRO A 61 13.59 -5.17 -4.01
CA PRO A 61 13.63 -5.21 -5.45
C PRO A 61 13.16 -6.62 -5.82
N SER A 62 11.97 -6.68 -6.39
CA SER A 62 11.39 -7.90 -6.91
C SER A 62 12.31 -8.33 -8.05
N THR A 63 13.25 -9.21 -7.74
CA THR A 63 14.14 -9.85 -8.70
C THR A 63 13.39 -11.02 -9.33
#